data_AF-A0A383E365-F1
#
_entry.id   AF-A0A383E365-F1
#
_cell.length_a   1.000
_cell.length_b   1.000
_cell.length_c   1.000
_cell.angle_alpha   90.00
_cell.angle_beta   90.00
_cell.angle_gamma   90.00
#
_symmetry.space_group_name_H-M   'P 1'
#
loop_
_entity.id
_entity.type
_entity.pdbx_description
1 polymer ?
#
loop_
_entity_poly.entity_id
_entity_poly.type
_entity_poly.pdbx_seq_one_letter_code
_entity_poly.pdbx_strand_id
1 'polypeptide(L)'
;MEEELVEIKINQLYRKILGRTPDKSGLEFYTKQLTTGTKTLSDVEKSLLDSDEYRTIQSAPKFKSHYSNDEITKIIESVPEQTNGVFTWYHSFRFGNVYAHGTITSLQYQMWVSSLIPENLKNKTVLDIGTADGFYSFLCESRGAKKVVAVDWTKFPGFSAAHKILDSKVEFQELVVGDGNAAFAELKQKIGAIDEIKEKFDFVLFFGIFYHLPNPIAVLQKLFDITNEMLLI
;
A
#
# COMPACT_ATOMS: atom_id res chain seq x y z
N MET A 1 -9.34 7.91 -33.67
CA MET A 1 -8.05 8.60 -33.40
C MET A 1 -8.22 9.76 -32.42
N GLU A 2 -9.14 10.71 -32.62
CA GLU A 2 -9.30 11.83 -31.66
C GLU A 2 -9.96 11.41 -30.33
N GLU A 3 -11.01 10.57 -30.40
CA GLU A 3 -11.70 10.03 -29.22
C GLU A 3 -10.81 9.11 -28.38
N GLU A 4 -10.08 8.20 -29.01
CA GLU A 4 -9.11 7.31 -28.33
C GLU A 4 -8.03 8.11 -27.58
N LEU A 5 -7.55 9.21 -28.17
CA LEU A 5 -6.58 10.09 -27.52
C LEU A 5 -7.19 10.84 -26.31
N VAL A 6 -8.48 11.18 -26.39
CA VAL A 6 -9.25 11.76 -25.28
C VAL A 6 -9.40 10.76 -24.14
N GLU A 7 -9.78 9.51 -24.44
CA GLU A 7 -9.91 8.46 -23.44
C GLU A 7 -8.59 8.17 -22.72
N ILE A 8 -7.46 8.15 -23.44
CA ILE A 8 -6.12 8.00 -22.85
C ILE A 8 -5.85 9.11 -21.83
N LYS A 9 -6.16 10.37 -22.17
CA LYS A 9 -5.93 11.50 -21.26
C LYS A 9 -6.87 11.48 -20.05
N ILE A 10 -8.12 11.07 -20.22
CA ILE A 10 -9.05 10.87 -19.09
C ILE A 10 -8.51 9.78 -18.17
N ASN A 11 -8.08 8.64 -18.71
CA ASN A 11 -7.47 7.56 -17.94
C ASN A 11 -6.23 8.04 -17.17
N GLN A 12 -5.38 8.84 -17.79
CA GLN A 12 -4.22 9.43 -17.13
C GLN A 12 -4.62 10.35 -15.97
N LEU A 13 -5.62 11.22 -16.14
CA LEU A 13 -6.11 12.10 -15.07
C LEU A 13 -6.72 11.31 -13.92
N TYR A 14 -7.56 10.31 -14.22
CA TYR A 14 -8.15 9.43 -13.22
C TYR A 14 -7.08 8.67 -12.43
N ARG A 15 -6.09 8.07 -13.10
CA ARG A 15 -5.00 7.37 -12.41
C ARG A 15 -4.12 8.33 -11.60
N LYS A 16 -3.87 9.53 -12.11
CA LYS A 16 -3.04 10.54 -11.43
C LYS A 16 -3.72 11.09 -10.18
N ILE A 17 -5.02 11.42 -10.26
CA ILE A 17 -5.74 12.17 -9.22
C ILE A 17 -6.48 11.23 -8.28
N LEU A 18 -7.16 10.23 -8.85
CA LEU A 18 -8.00 9.29 -8.12
C LEU A 18 -7.37 7.90 -7.99
N GLY A 19 -6.24 7.65 -8.67
CA GLY A 19 -5.50 6.42 -8.48
C GLY A 19 -6.10 5.17 -9.13
N ARG A 20 -7.20 5.29 -9.87
CA ARG A 20 -7.87 4.18 -10.57
C ARG A 20 -8.15 4.53 -12.02
N THR A 21 -8.63 3.57 -12.81
CA THR A 21 -9.26 3.88 -14.10
C THR A 21 -10.70 4.33 -13.90
N PRO A 22 -11.23 5.21 -14.77
CA PRO A 22 -12.65 5.56 -14.73
C PRO A 22 -13.49 4.31 -14.95
N ASP A 23 -14.64 4.26 -14.27
CA ASP A 23 -15.70 3.32 -14.67
C ASP A 23 -16.28 3.72 -16.03
N LYS A 24 -17.06 2.82 -16.63
CA LYS A 24 -17.66 3.02 -17.95
C LYS A 24 -18.45 4.34 -18.03
N SER A 25 -19.25 4.64 -17.01
CA SER A 25 -20.05 5.87 -16.98
C SER A 25 -19.20 7.14 -16.91
N GLY A 26 -18.17 7.16 -16.07
CA GLY A 26 -17.26 8.29 -15.93
C GLY A 26 -16.45 8.54 -17.21
N LEU A 27 -15.97 7.46 -17.84
CA LEU A 27 -15.25 7.55 -19.11
C LEU A 27 -16.14 8.11 -20.23
N GLU A 28 -17.35 7.55 -20.40
CA GLU A 28 -18.32 8.01 -21.41
C GLU A 28 -18.72 9.48 -21.17
N PHE A 29 -18.95 9.87 -19.91
CA PHE A 29 -19.34 11.23 -19.54
C PHE A 29 -18.28 12.27 -19.91
N TYR A 30 -17.02 12.05 -19.52
CA TYR A 30 -15.95 13.01 -19.81
C TYR A 30 -15.51 12.97 -21.27
N THR A 31 -15.55 11.81 -21.93
CA THR A 31 -15.24 11.69 -23.36
C THR A 31 -16.21 12.51 -24.18
N LYS A 32 -17.51 12.41 -23.88
CA LYS A 32 -18.54 13.24 -24.54
C LYS A 32 -18.29 14.74 -24.34
N GLN A 33 -17.99 15.19 -23.12
CA GLN A 33 -17.81 16.63 -22.86
C GLN A 33 -16.54 17.22 -23.47
N LEU A 34 -15.47 16.43 -23.57
CA LEU A 34 -14.23 16.85 -24.23
C LEU A 34 -14.38 16.88 -25.75
N THR A 35 -15.04 15.88 -26.34
CA THR A 35 -15.29 15.83 -27.80
C THR A 35 -16.28 16.89 -28.26
N THR A 36 -17.25 17.28 -27.43
CA THR A 36 -18.16 18.40 -27.72
C THR A 36 -17.59 19.78 -27.39
N GLY A 37 -16.38 19.85 -26.81
CA GLY A 37 -15.75 21.11 -26.39
C GLY A 37 -16.44 21.83 -25.22
N THR A 38 -17.34 21.14 -24.50
CA THR A 38 -18.08 21.71 -23.36
C THR A 38 -17.21 21.80 -22.11
N LYS A 39 -16.21 20.92 -21.99
CA LYS A 39 -15.15 20.99 -20.98
C LYS A 39 -13.79 20.94 -21.67
N THR A 40 -12.80 21.51 -21.00
CA THR A 40 -11.38 21.29 -21.29
C THR A 40 -10.82 20.20 -20.38
N LEU A 41 -9.61 19.71 -20.67
CA LEU A 41 -8.92 18.77 -19.77
C LEU A 41 -8.67 19.37 -18.38
N SER A 42 -8.42 20.68 -18.30
CA SER A 42 -8.27 21.40 -17.03
C SER A 42 -9.57 21.37 -16.21
N ASP A 43 -10.73 21.49 -16.87
CA ASP A 43 -12.02 21.38 -16.20
C ASP A 43 -12.28 19.97 -15.69
N VAL A 44 -11.82 18.94 -16.40
CA VAL A 44 -11.89 17.54 -15.94
C VAL A 44 -10.98 17.34 -14.73
N GLU A 45 -9.72 17.75 -14.80
CA GLU A 45 -8.78 17.70 -13.66
C GLU A 45 -9.36 18.39 -12.42
N LYS A 46 -9.89 19.61 -12.58
CA LYS A 46 -10.56 20.33 -11.49
C LYS A 46 -11.77 19.58 -10.95
N SER A 47 -12.62 19.02 -11.82
CA SER A 47 -13.80 18.26 -11.39
C SER A 47 -13.41 17.02 -10.58
N LEU A 48 -12.31 16.36 -10.93
CA LEU A 48 -11.78 15.24 -10.16
C LEU A 48 -11.20 15.70 -8.82
N LEU A 49 -10.40 16.78 -8.79
CA LEU A 49 -9.83 17.35 -7.56
C LEU A 49 -10.90 17.86 -6.58
N ASP A 50 -12.01 18.38 -7.07
CA ASP A 50 -13.10 18.90 -6.24
C ASP A 50 -14.10 17.80 -5.78
N SER A 51 -13.92 16.56 -6.25
CA SER A 51 -14.86 15.46 -5.99
C SER A 51 -14.80 14.95 -4.55
N ASP A 52 -15.92 14.41 -4.06
CA ASP A 52 -15.98 13.69 -2.78
C ASP A 52 -15.04 12.47 -2.76
N GLU A 53 -14.85 11.86 -3.92
CA GLU A 53 -13.92 10.76 -4.09
C GLU A 53 -12.48 11.19 -3.83
N TYR A 54 -12.04 12.31 -4.43
CA TYR A 54 -10.72 12.86 -4.15
C TYR A 54 -10.58 13.25 -2.68
N ARG A 55 -11.60 13.86 -2.07
CA ARG A 55 -11.61 14.13 -0.62
C ARG A 55 -11.46 12.85 0.22
N THR A 56 -12.10 11.77 -0.22
CA THR A 56 -12.00 10.46 0.44
C THR A 56 -10.62 9.85 0.27
N ILE A 57 -10.00 9.97 -0.90
CA ILE A 57 -8.63 9.51 -1.17
C ILE A 57 -7.62 10.33 -0.36
N GLN A 58 -7.82 11.64 -0.21
CA GLN A 58 -7.01 12.48 0.67
C GLN A 58 -7.25 12.17 2.16
N SER A 59 -8.21 11.32 2.49
CA SER A 59 -8.42 10.83 3.84
C SER A 59 -7.80 9.44 4.01
N ALA A 60 -7.05 9.24 5.11
CA ALA A 60 -6.50 7.94 5.44
C ALA A 60 -7.62 6.88 5.53
N PRO A 61 -7.41 5.65 5.04
CA PRO A 61 -8.39 4.57 5.15
C PRO A 61 -8.83 4.43 6.60
N LYS A 62 -10.13 4.50 6.82
CA LYS A 62 -10.71 4.37 8.15
C LYS A 62 -10.79 2.89 8.50
N PHE A 63 -9.73 2.37 9.12
CA PHE A 63 -9.74 0.99 9.57
C PHE A 63 -10.75 0.79 10.70
N LYS A 64 -11.47 -0.32 10.63
CA LYS A 64 -12.46 -0.71 11.63
C LYS A 64 -11.76 -1.50 12.73
N SER A 65 -12.13 -1.22 13.97
CA SER A 65 -11.65 -1.92 15.16
C SER A 65 -12.83 -2.19 16.09
N HIS A 66 -12.71 -3.24 16.90
CA HIS A 66 -13.66 -3.51 17.98
C HIS A 66 -13.34 -2.71 19.26
N TYR A 67 -12.13 -2.15 19.37
CA TYR A 67 -11.73 -1.29 20.48
C TYR A 67 -12.40 0.08 20.39
N SER A 68 -12.67 0.69 21.54
CA SER A 68 -13.09 2.09 21.64
C SER A 68 -11.92 3.04 21.29
N ASN A 69 -12.24 4.29 20.96
CA ASN A 69 -11.20 5.29 20.68
C ASN A 69 -10.20 5.45 21.84
N ASP A 70 -10.67 5.40 23.10
CA ASP A 70 -9.80 5.53 24.27
C ASP A 70 -8.85 4.34 24.42
N GLU A 71 -9.31 3.12 24.13
CA GLU A 71 -8.47 1.93 24.12
C GLU A 71 -7.43 1.97 23.00
N ILE A 72 -7.84 2.39 21.81
CA ILE A 72 -6.94 2.57 20.66
C ILE A 72 -5.86 3.60 21.00
N THR A 73 -6.23 4.75 21.57
CA THR A 73 -5.28 5.79 22.00
C THR A 73 -4.26 5.22 22.98
N LYS A 74 -4.70 4.49 24.01
CA LYS A 74 -3.80 3.85 24.97
C LYS A 74 -2.86 2.83 24.33
N ILE A 75 -3.34 2.05 23.35
CA ILE A 75 -2.49 1.12 22.62
C ILE A 75 -1.43 1.88 21.83
N ILE A 76 -1.79 2.93 21.09
CA ILE A 76 -0.87 3.75 20.30
C ILE A 76 0.18 4.42 21.20
N GLU A 77 -0.23 4.98 22.33
CA GLU A 77 0.66 5.62 23.30
C GLU A 77 1.59 4.63 24.01
N SER A 78 1.20 3.35 24.09
CA SER A 78 2.04 2.28 24.65
C SER A 78 3.13 1.79 23.68
N VAL A 79 3.06 2.16 22.40
CA VAL A 79 4.06 1.73 21.42
C VAL A 79 5.38 2.47 21.70
N PRO A 80 6.48 1.74 21.99
CA PRO A 80 7.73 2.37 22.36
C PRO A 80 8.28 3.19 21.20
N GLU A 81 8.69 4.43 21.49
CA GLU A 81 9.40 5.26 20.52
C GLU A 81 10.71 4.59 20.10
N GLN A 82 10.89 4.43 18.79
CA GLN A 82 12.12 3.84 18.26
C GLN A 82 13.21 4.90 18.17
N THR A 83 14.42 4.54 18.60
CA THR A 83 15.60 5.42 18.58
C THR A 83 16.53 5.06 17.41
N ASN A 84 17.59 5.84 17.21
CA ASN A 84 18.64 5.57 16.20
C ASN A 84 18.14 5.55 14.75
N GLY A 85 17.17 6.40 14.41
CA GLY A 85 16.66 6.55 13.04
C GLY A 85 15.71 5.44 12.59
N VAL A 86 15.30 4.56 13.50
CA VAL A 86 14.21 3.61 13.28
C VAL A 86 12.88 4.29 13.63
N PHE A 87 11.84 4.02 12.85
CA PHE A 87 10.51 4.60 13.03
C PHE A 87 9.64 3.76 13.96
N THR A 88 8.72 4.41 14.68
CA THR A 88 7.62 3.71 15.37
C THR A 88 6.47 3.43 14.41
N TRP A 89 6.05 4.47 13.70
CA TRP A 89 5.04 4.45 12.65
C TRP A 89 5.70 4.98 11.37
N TYR A 90 5.70 4.19 10.31
CA TYR A 90 6.17 4.62 8.99
C TYR A 90 5.05 5.33 8.24
N HIS A 91 3.85 4.73 8.26
CA HIS A 91 2.67 5.18 7.52
C HIS A 91 1.67 5.91 8.42
N SER A 92 0.88 6.78 7.79
CA SER A 92 -0.32 7.40 8.37
C SER A 92 -1.42 6.35 8.60
N PHE A 93 -1.71 6.05 9.87
CA PHE A 93 -2.83 5.20 10.26
C PHE A 93 -3.99 6.01 10.82
N ARG A 94 -5.21 5.59 10.44
CA ARG A 94 -6.46 6.04 11.05
C ARG A 94 -7.28 4.84 11.50
N PHE A 95 -7.35 4.65 12.81
CA PHE A 95 -8.16 3.61 13.45
C PHE A 95 -9.43 4.25 14.00
N GLY A 96 -10.54 4.10 13.27
CA GLY A 96 -11.76 4.85 13.59
C GLY A 96 -11.54 6.38 13.52
N ASN A 97 -11.60 7.05 14.66
CA ASN A 97 -11.35 8.50 14.76
C ASN A 97 -9.98 8.84 15.37
N VAL A 98 -9.16 7.83 15.67
CA VAL A 98 -7.84 7.99 16.27
C VAL A 98 -6.77 7.85 15.19
N TYR A 99 -5.73 8.67 15.28
CA TYR A 99 -4.60 8.65 14.35
C TYR A 99 -3.34 8.19 15.07
N ALA A 100 -2.49 7.46 14.36
CA ALA A 100 -1.11 7.25 14.81
C ALA A 100 -0.31 8.56 14.65
N HIS A 101 0.65 8.78 15.54
CA HIS A 101 1.47 10.00 15.57
C HIS A 101 2.91 9.71 15.10
N GLY A 102 3.62 10.76 14.68
CA GLY A 102 5.06 10.65 14.37
C GLY A 102 5.38 9.83 13.12
N THR A 103 4.49 9.83 12.12
CA THR A 103 4.61 9.03 10.91
C THR A 103 5.63 9.61 9.93
N ILE A 104 6.37 8.76 9.21
CA ILE A 104 7.43 9.19 8.28
C ILE A 104 6.86 9.63 6.92
N THR A 105 5.96 8.85 6.32
CA THR A 105 5.41 9.15 5.00
C THR A 105 4.28 10.17 5.07
N SER A 106 4.21 11.07 4.10
CA SER A 106 3.04 11.95 3.96
C SER A 106 1.81 11.15 3.52
N LEU A 107 0.64 11.53 4.04
CA LEU A 107 -0.63 10.88 3.69
C LEU A 107 -0.88 10.90 2.18
N GLN A 108 -0.58 12.01 1.50
CA GLN A 108 -0.78 12.14 0.05
C GLN A 108 0.06 11.13 -0.73
N TYR A 109 1.34 10.96 -0.37
CA TYR A 109 2.21 9.99 -1.03
C TYR A 109 1.73 8.56 -0.78
N GLN A 110 1.42 8.23 0.47
CA GLN A 110 0.90 6.91 0.84
C GLN A 110 -0.41 6.56 0.11
N MET A 111 -1.31 7.54 -0.05
CA MET A 111 -2.57 7.33 -0.75
C MET A 111 -2.38 7.18 -2.27
N TRP A 112 -1.41 7.88 -2.85
CA TRP A 112 -1.00 7.64 -4.23
C TRP A 112 -0.48 6.22 -4.43
N VAL A 113 0.42 5.71 -3.56
CA VAL A 113 0.90 4.32 -3.63
C VAL A 113 -0.24 3.31 -3.42
N SER A 114 -1.13 3.58 -2.44
CA SER A 114 -2.30 2.74 -2.14
C SER A 114 -3.24 2.53 -3.33
N SER A 115 -3.17 3.41 -4.33
CA SER A 115 -3.99 3.32 -5.53
C SER A 115 -3.47 2.35 -6.59
N LEU A 116 -2.19 2.00 -6.52
CA LEU A 116 -1.60 0.95 -7.36
C LEU A 116 -2.14 -0.44 -6.96
N ILE A 117 -2.52 -0.60 -5.70
CA ILE A 117 -3.10 -1.83 -5.17
C ILE A 117 -4.57 -1.91 -5.62
N PRO A 118 -5.04 -3.04 -6.18
CA PRO A 118 -6.45 -3.22 -6.54
C PRO A 118 -7.40 -2.97 -5.37
N GLU A 119 -8.57 -2.39 -5.64
CA GLU A 119 -9.60 -2.13 -4.62
C GLU A 119 -10.31 -3.40 -4.15
N ASN A 120 -10.43 -4.40 -5.03
CA ASN A 120 -11.09 -5.68 -4.73
C ASN A 120 -10.07 -6.81 -4.81
N LEU A 121 -9.71 -7.35 -3.64
CA LEU A 121 -8.79 -8.46 -3.50
C LEU A 121 -9.49 -9.75 -3.09
N LYS A 122 -10.82 -9.84 -3.26
CA LYS A 122 -11.59 -11.04 -2.90
C LYS A 122 -11.00 -12.29 -3.55
N ASN A 123 -10.76 -13.32 -2.74
CA ASN A 123 -10.13 -14.60 -3.12
C ASN A 123 -8.67 -14.50 -3.57
N LYS A 124 -8.04 -13.32 -3.52
CA LYS A 124 -6.64 -13.11 -3.90
C LYS A 124 -5.71 -13.32 -2.72
N THR A 125 -4.49 -13.71 -3.03
CA THR A 125 -3.37 -13.85 -2.10
C THR A 125 -2.38 -12.71 -2.31
N VAL A 126 -1.88 -12.12 -1.23
CA VAL A 126 -0.95 -10.98 -1.28
C VAL A 126 0.29 -11.26 -0.44
N LEU A 127 1.46 -10.94 -0.99
CA LEU A 127 2.72 -10.87 -0.27
C LEU A 127 3.19 -9.42 -0.22
N ASP A 128 3.41 -8.89 0.98
CA ASP A 128 3.87 -7.52 1.21
C ASP A 128 5.29 -7.55 1.78
N ILE A 129 6.27 -7.12 0.99
CA ILE A 129 7.69 -7.25 1.29
C ILE A 129 8.27 -5.89 1.70
N GLY A 130 8.91 -5.84 2.86
CA GLY A 130 9.35 -4.57 3.47
C GLY A 130 8.17 -3.81 4.07
N THR A 131 7.30 -4.55 4.78
CA THR A 131 5.99 -4.06 5.23
C THR A 131 6.06 -2.97 6.29
N ALA A 132 7.21 -2.80 6.97
CA ALA A 132 7.41 -1.85 8.05
C ALA A 132 6.34 -2.02 9.16
N ASP A 133 5.44 -1.04 9.29
CA ASP A 133 4.33 -1.05 10.26
C ASP A 133 3.04 -1.70 9.74
N GLY A 134 3.06 -2.29 8.54
CA GLY A 134 2.01 -3.16 8.03
C GLY A 134 0.89 -2.47 7.26
N PHE A 135 0.96 -1.17 7.01
CA PHE A 135 -0.18 -0.42 6.45
C PHE A 135 -0.75 -1.04 5.18
N TYR A 136 0.10 -1.37 4.20
CA TYR A 136 -0.37 -1.95 2.93
C TYR A 136 -0.88 -3.38 3.10
N SER A 137 -0.30 -4.16 4.01
CA SER A 137 -0.83 -5.47 4.38
C SER A 137 -2.25 -5.38 4.94
N PHE A 138 -2.49 -4.49 5.92
CA PHE A 138 -3.82 -4.30 6.50
C PHE A 138 -4.81 -3.69 5.51
N LEU A 139 -4.34 -2.82 4.61
CA LEU A 139 -5.14 -2.30 3.52
C LEU A 139 -5.62 -3.44 2.61
N CYS A 140 -4.72 -4.36 2.23
CA CYS A 140 -5.06 -5.51 1.41
C CYS A 140 -6.07 -6.44 2.09
N GLU A 141 -5.88 -6.72 3.38
CA GLU A 141 -6.84 -7.49 4.19
C GLU A 141 -8.21 -6.80 4.20
N SER A 142 -8.25 -5.49 4.45
CA SER A 142 -9.50 -4.71 4.49
C SER A 142 -10.24 -4.68 3.14
N ARG A 143 -9.51 -4.90 2.04
CA ARG A 143 -10.02 -5.03 0.66
C ARG A 143 -10.42 -6.45 0.28
N GLY A 144 -10.41 -7.37 1.25
CA GLY A 144 -10.95 -8.72 1.12
C GLY A 144 -9.96 -9.78 0.64
N ALA A 145 -8.65 -9.51 0.68
CA ALA A 145 -7.63 -10.53 0.42
C ALA A 145 -7.91 -11.80 1.25
N LYS A 146 -7.84 -12.96 0.59
CA LYS A 146 -8.03 -14.27 1.24
C LYS A 146 -6.89 -14.59 2.20
N LYS A 147 -5.67 -14.19 1.83
CA LYS A 147 -4.45 -14.36 2.60
C LYS A 147 -3.53 -13.17 2.33
N VAL A 148 -2.95 -12.63 3.38
CA VAL A 148 -1.89 -11.62 3.30
C VAL A 148 -0.72 -12.11 4.14
N VAL A 149 0.45 -12.19 3.54
CA VAL A 149 1.71 -12.45 4.24
C VAL A 149 2.55 -11.18 4.17
N ALA A 150 2.89 -10.66 5.35
CA ALA A 150 3.74 -9.51 5.54
C ALA A 150 5.15 -9.97 5.89
N VAL A 151 6.15 -9.40 5.24
CA VAL A 151 7.56 -9.75 5.43
C VAL A 151 8.37 -8.51 5.75
N ASP A 152 9.21 -8.62 6.77
CA ASP A 152 10.28 -7.68 7.05
C ASP A 152 11.42 -8.37 7.80
N TRP A 153 12.55 -7.70 8.01
CA TRP A 153 13.68 -8.28 8.75
C TRP A 153 13.45 -8.28 10.27
N THR A 154 12.41 -7.59 10.75
CA THR A 154 11.97 -7.58 12.14
C THR A 154 10.51 -7.18 12.24
N LYS A 155 9.79 -7.67 13.25
CA LYS A 155 8.44 -7.18 13.54
C LYS A 155 8.47 -5.84 14.28
N PHE A 156 8.26 -4.74 13.57
CA PHE A 156 8.23 -3.41 14.17
C PHE A 156 7.07 -3.26 15.19
N PRO A 157 7.26 -2.46 16.27
CA PRO A 157 6.21 -2.26 17.27
C PRO A 157 4.91 -1.68 16.71
N GLY A 158 4.99 -0.77 15.72
CA GLY A 158 3.83 -0.23 15.01
C GLY A 158 3.01 -1.33 14.32
N PHE A 159 3.67 -2.30 13.68
CA PHE A 159 3.00 -3.47 13.10
C PHE A 159 2.22 -4.24 14.17
N SER A 160 2.87 -4.55 15.28
CA SER A 160 2.25 -5.32 16.37
C SER A 160 1.04 -4.60 16.98
N ALA A 161 1.13 -3.27 17.13
CA ALA A 161 0.05 -2.45 17.62
C ALA A 161 -1.13 -2.38 16.65
N ALA A 162 -0.86 -2.12 15.36
CA ALA A 162 -1.88 -2.11 14.32
C ALA A 162 -2.55 -3.47 14.17
N HIS A 163 -1.77 -4.55 14.10
CA HIS A 163 -2.27 -5.92 14.03
C HIS A 163 -3.26 -6.23 15.15
N LYS A 164 -2.91 -5.85 16.39
CA LYS A 164 -3.77 -5.96 17.56
C LYS A 164 -5.02 -5.09 17.46
N ILE A 165 -4.88 -3.80 17.17
CA ILE A 165 -6.02 -2.86 17.09
C ILE A 165 -7.04 -3.35 16.06
N LEU A 166 -6.57 -3.94 14.96
CA LEU A 166 -7.40 -4.38 13.85
C LEU A 166 -7.98 -5.79 14.01
N ASP A 167 -7.56 -6.56 15.02
CA ASP A 167 -7.83 -8.00 15.13
C ASP A 167 -7.48 -8.72 13.81
N SER A 168 -6.30 -8.38 13.28
CA SER A 168 -5.88 -8.76 11.93
C SER A 168 -5.48 -10.23 11.84
N LYS A 169 -5.68 -10.83 10.67
CA LYS A 169 -5.22 -12.17 10.29
C LYS A 169 -4.00 -12.14 9.39
N VAL A 170 -3.44 -10.96 9.10
CA VAL A 170 -2.19 -10.83 8.37
C VAL A 170 -1.12 -11.69 9.06
N GLU A 171 -0.52 -12.60 8.29
CA GLU A 171 0.60 -13.42 8.75
C GLU A 171 1.88 -12.60 8.65
N PHE A 172 2.77 -12.70 9.64
CA PHE A 172 4.05 -12.00 9.62
C PHE A 172 5.21 -12.99 9.63
N GLN A 173 6.17 -12.81 8.72
CA GLN A 173 7.39 -13.61 8.65
C GLN A 173 8.62 -12.70 8.71
N GLU A 174 9.55 -13.04 9.59
CA GLU A 174 10.85 -12.37 9.66
C GLU A 174 11.78 -12.97 8.61
N LEU A 175 12.05 -12.24 7.52
CA LEU A 175 12.95 -12.68 6.46
C LEU A 175 13.76 -11.50 5.92
N VAL A 176 15.01 -11.76 5.54
CA VAL A 176 15.83 -10.77 4.85
C VAL A 176 15.52 -10.76 3.35
N VAL A 177 15.38 -9.57 2.80
CA VAL A 177 15.12 -9.35 1.37
C VAL A 177 16.45 -9.02 0.68
N GLY A 178 17.26 -10.04 0.43
CA GLY A 178 18.53 -9.91 -0.30
C GLY A 178 19.79 -9.80 0.56
N ASP A 179 20.95 -9.92 -0.08
CA ASP A 179 22.24 -9.96 0.62
C ASP A 179 22.74 -8.53 0.87
N GLY A 180 22.36 -7.92 1.99
CA GLY A 180 22.80 -6.56 2.34
C GLY A 180 24.28 -6.48 2.75
N ASN A 181 24.59 -5.61 3.71
CA ASN A 181 25.92 -5.54 4.32
C ASN A 181 26.20 -6.72 5.26
N ALA A 182 27.38 -6.76 5.89
CA ALA A 182 27.77 -7.84 6.81
C ALA A 182 26.74 -8.11 7.94
N ALA A 183 26.08 -7.07 8.46
CA ALA A 183 25.04 -7.22 9.47
C ALA A 183 23.80 -7.95 8.93
N PHE A 184 23.40 -7.69 7.68
CA PHE A 184 22.32 -8.41 7.01
C PHE A 184 22.71 -9.84 6.64
N ALA A 185 23.98 -10.12 6.35
CA ALA A 185 24.44 -11.48 6.12
C ALA A 185 24.35 -12.35 7.40
N GLU A 186 24.73 -11.79 8.56
CA GLU A 186 24.55 -12.46 9.85
C GLU A 186 23.07 -12.62 10.20
N LEU A 187 22.25 -11.60 9.93
CA LEU A 187 20.81 -11.65 10.19
C LEU A 187 20.14 -12.71 9.31
N LYS A 188 20.50 -12.79 8.02
CA LYS A 188 20.02 -13.81 7.08
C LYS A 188 20.28 -15.23 7.58
N GLN A 189 21.41 -15.48 8.25
CA GLN A 189 21.67 -16.80 8.85
C GLN A 189 20.75 -17.13 10.02
N LYS A 190 20.22 -16.12 10.72
CA LYS A 190 19.36 -16.29 11.89
C LYS A 190 17.88 -16.42 11.53
N ILE A 191 17.40 -15.55 10.64
CA ILE A 191 15.96 -15.45 10.32
C ILE A 191 15.62 -15.96 8.91
N GLY A 192 16.62 -16.25 8.08
CA GLY A 192 16.40 -16.69 6.71
C GLY A 192 16.25 -15.54 5.71
N ALA A 193 15.84 -15.89 4.49
CA ALA A 193 15.64 -14.93 3.41
C ALA A 193 14.36 -15.18 2.61
N ILE A 194 13.96 -14.18 1.83
CA ILE A 194 12.79 -14.23 0.95
C ILE A 194 12.79 -15.45 0.00
N ASP A 195 13.96 -16.01 -0.29
CA ASP A 195 14.14 -17.25 -1.06
C ASP A 195 13.45 -18.48 -0.45
N GLU A 196 13.11 -18.44 0.83
CA GLU A 196 12.42 -19.51 1.55
C GLU A 196 10.92 -19.53 1.27
N ILE A 197 10.35 -18.44 0.76
CA ILE A 197 8.96 -18.41 0.32
C ILE A 197 8.82 -19.28 -0.94
N LYS A 198 8.12 -20.41 -0.79
CA LYS A 198 7.84 -21.36 -1.88
C LYS A 198 6.42 -21.27 -2.42
N GLU A 199 5.52 -20.63 -1.69
CA GLU A 199 4.16 -20.39 -2.17
C GLU A 199 4.13 -19.22 -3.16
N LYS A 200 3.15 -19.24 -4.06
CA LYS A 200 2.91 -18.16 -5.02
C LYS A 200 1.77 -17.26 -4.54
N PHE A 201 1.86 -15.99 -4.90
CA PHE A 201 0.87 -14.97 -4.57
C PHE A 201 0.32 -14.32 -5.82
N ASP A 202 -0.94 -13.90 -5.80
CA ASP A 202 -1.55 -13.19 -6.91
C ASP A 202 -0.93 -11.79 -7.05
N PHE A 203 -0.76 -11.10 -5.93
CA PHE A 203 -0.13 -9.79 -5.87
C PHE A 203 1.09 -9.80 -4.95
N VAL A 204 2.20 -9.23 -5.41
CA VAL A 204 3.39 -8.98 -4.59
C VAL A 204 3.61 -7.47 -4.51
N LEU A 205 3.69 -6.93 -3.31
CA LEU A 205 4.02 -5.53 -3.04
C LEU A 205 5.49 -5.43 -2.67
N PHE A 206 6.20 -4.51 -3.33
CA PHE A 206 7.64 -4.32 -3.20
C PHE A 206 8.00 -2.83 -3.18
N PHE A 207 7.31 -2.07 -2.32
CA PHE A 207 7.41 -0.62 -2.26
C PHE A 207 8.57 -0.15 -1.40
N GLY A 208 9.30 0.87 -1.86
CA GLY A 208 10.23 1.62 -1.00
C GLY A 208 11.50 0.87 -0.55
N ILE A 209 11.76 -0.33 -1.07
CA ILE A 209 12.95 -1.12 -0.68
C ILE A 209 13.86 -1.51 -1.84
N PHE A 210 13.44 -1.34 -3.09
CA PHE A 210 14.21 -1.69 -4.29
C PHE A 210 15.62 -1.07 -4.31
N TYR A 211 15.77 0.18 -3.85
CA TYR A 211 17.03 0.92 -3.87
C TYR A 211 18.00 0.56 -2.74
N HIS A 212 17.56 -0.20 -1.73
CA HIS A 212 18.44 -0.71 -0.66
C HIS A 212 19.15 -2.01 -1.07
N LEU A 213 18.73 -2.62 -2.18
CA LEU A 213 19.27 -3.90 -2.61
C LEU A 213 20.58 -3.73 -3.38
N PRO A 214 21.61 -4.53 -3.08
CA PRO A 214 22.84 -4.52 -3.86
C PRO A 214 22.69 -5.22 -5.22
N ASN A 215 21.79 -6.21 -5.31
CA ASN A 215 21.44 -6.85 -6.58
C ASN A 215 19.91 -6.88 -6.78
N PRO A 216 19.30 -5.73 -7.12
CA PRO A 216 17.86 -5.62 -7.27
C PRO A 216 17.30 -6.50 -8.39
N ILE A 217 18.05 -6.68 -9.49
CA ILE A 217 17.60 -7.49 -10.63
C ILE A 217 17.43 -8.96 -10.24
N ALA A 218 18.36 -9.52 -9.46
CA ALA A 218 18.24 -10.90 -8.97
C ALA A 218 17.02 -11.07 -8.06
N VAL A 219 16.68 -10.06 -7.25
CA VAL A 219 15.46 -10.09 -6.44
C VAL A 219 14.22 -10.03 -7.32
N LEU A 220 14.16 -9.16 -8.34
CA LEU A 220 13.03 -9.11 -9.27
C LEU A 220 12.77 -10.43 -9.99
N GLN A 221 13.83 -11.14 -10.40
CA GLN A 221 13.69 -12.46 -11.03
C GLN A 221 13.03 -13.46 -10.07
N LYS A 222 13.41 -13.46 -8.80
CA LYS A 222 12.79 -14.31 -7.78
C LYS A 222 11.34 -13.93 -7.50
N LEU A 223 11.05 -12.63 -7.41
CA LEU A 223 9.69 -12.14 -7.20
C LEU A 223 8.77 -12.51 -8.36
N PHE A 224 9.28 -12.46 -9.59
CA PHE A 224 8.55 -12.91 -10.77
C PHE A 224 8.10 -14.38 -10.65
N ASP A 225 9.00 -15.27 -10.19
CA ASP A 225 8.68 -16.71 -10.07
C ASP A 225 7.56 -17.01 -9.07
N ILE A 226 7.41 -16.17 -8.03
CA ILE A 226 6.40 -16.31 -6.98
C ILE A 226 5.15 -15.44 -7.19
N THR A 227 5.06 -14.70 -8.30
CA THR A 227 3.91 -13.83 -8.62
C THR A 227 3.03 -14.47 -9.69
N ASN A 228 1.72 -14.55 -9.47
CA ASN A 228 0.76 -15.06 -10.47
C ASN A 228 0.18 -13.94 -11.35
N GLU A 229 -0.15 -12.77 -10.78
CA GLU A 229 -0.83 -11.69 -11.53
C GLU A 229 0.03 -10.45 -11.65
N MET A 230 0.44 -9.84 -10.53
CA MET A 230 1.12 -8.53 -10.59
C MET A 230 2.12 -8.31 -9.46
N LEU A 231 3.31 -7.85 -9.86
CA LEU A 231 4.32 -7.29 -8.96
C LEU A 231 4.19 -5.76 -9.00
N LEU A 232 3.99 -5.16 -7.83
CA LEU A 232 3.83 -3.71 -7.63
C LEU A 232 5.10 -3.16 -6.94
N ILE A 233 5.76 -2.17 -7.56
CA ILE A 233 7.05 -1.59 -7.15
C ILE A 233 6.95 -0.08 -7.11
#